data_AF-A0A7Z6ZRM8-F1
#
_entry.id   AF-A0A7Z6ZRM8-F1
#
_cell.length_a   1.000
_cell.length_b   1.000
_cell.length_c   1.000
_cell.angle_alpha   90.00
_cell.angle_beta   90.00
_cell.angle_gamma   90.00
#
_symmetry.space_group_name_H-M   'P 1'
#
loop_
_entity.id
_entity.type
_entity.pdbx_description
1 polymer ?
#
loop_
_entity_poly.entity_id
_entity_poly.type
_entity_poly.pdbx_seq_one_letter_code
_entity_poly.pdbx_strand_id
1 'polypeptide(L)'
;MNAVTRQIALIVRQSQQPVEHLVRAGIIMQKAITTALSSMQTLVRASFAVMIPATLTDIAKLHTSESFEFDILHSPTLIPFPLLWWSFIRPRHTGNDEDALRTRMQASLDPFSQHRTYSWFDFFALKIIKTGGTEIRVDQRGRWHWQGLDTLSLHLRAFWSWQELPWGEGARQQQRINDISRAAFGKSQQFNPRAVSWALNTQRTIQSGQRIYYFDRPQLATEKSPSVFVRSGSAVAKAGVRFYRPQSLFARADNRVEKANLFNPFWEGQLQALTQLDRQLLLRQDALEDNE
;
A
#
# COMPACT_ATOMS: atom_id res chain seq x y z
N MET A 1 -41.87 -6.80 29.00
CA MET A 1 -40.70 -6.87 28.10
C MET A 1 -41.04 -6.26 26.74
N ASN A 2 -41.51 -5.02 26.71
CA ASN A 2 -42.24 -4.42 25.60
C ASN A 2 -41.93 -2.92 25.52
N ALA A 3 -42.05 -2.34 24.32
CA ALA A 3 -41.69 -0.97 23.91
C ALA A 3 -40.19 -0.73 23.62
N VAL A 4 -39.29 -0.82 24.59
CA VAL A 4 -37.85 -0.48 24.40
C VAL A 4 -37.17 -1.40 23.39
N THR A 5 -37.35 -2.72 23.52
CA THR A 5 -36.79 -3.72 22.57
C THR A 5 -37.36 -3.57 21.16
N ARG A 6 -38.61 -3.10 21.04
CA ARG A 6 -39.30 -2.89 19.76
C ARG A 6 -38.83 -1.64 19.05
N GLN A 7 -38.62 -0.54 19.78
CA GLN A 7 -38.06 0.69 19.22
C GLN A 7 -36.59 0.54 18.82
N ILE A 8 -35.78 -0.18 19.61
CA ILE A 8 -34.40 -0.50 19.25
C ILE A 8 -34.35 -1.39 18.00
N ALA A 9 -35.23 -2.39 17.89
CA ALA A 9 -35.32 -3.24 16.70
C ALA A 9 -35.77 -2.47 15.43
N LEU A 10 -36.62 -1.44 15.57
CA LEU A 10 -37.04 -0.58 14.45
C LEU A 10 -35.90 0.35 14.00
N ILE A 11 -35.16 0.94 14.93
CA ILE A 11 -33.98 1.78 14.64
C ILE A 11 -32.88 0.96 13.95
N VAL A 12 -32.65 -0.28 14.40
CA VAL A 12 -31.66 -1.19 13.81
C VAL A 12 -32.06 -1.61 12.38
N ARG A 13 -33.34 -1.91 12.12
CA ARG A 13 -33.79 -2.29 10.77
C ARG A 13 -33.75 -1.14 9.77
N GLN A 14 -34.01 0.08 10.21
CA GLN A 14 -34.02 1.27 9.35
C GLN A 14 -32.60 1.76 9.01
N SER A 15 -31.59 1.33 9.76
CA SER A 15 -30.17 1.66 9.53
C SER A 15 -29.43 0.66 8.60
N GLN A 16 -30.03 -0.48 8.24
CA GLN A 16 -29.29 -1.55 7.53
C GLN A 16 -29.12 -1.33 6.02
N GLN A 17 -30.06 -0.66 5.35
CA GLN A 17 -29.96 -0.43 3.89
C GLN A 17 -28.94 0.66 3.49
N PRO A 18 -28.85 1.82 4.18
CA PRO A 18 -27.86 2.86 3.83
C PRO A 18 -26.41 2.38 4.00
N VAL A 19 -26.17 1.55 5.02
CA VAL A 19 -24.82 1.04 5.34
C VAL A 19 -24.30 0.08 4.27
N GLU A 20 -25.16 -0.77 3.68
CA GLU A 20 -24.71 -1.64 2.59
C GLU A 20 -24.36 -0.87 1.32
N HIS A 21 -25.11 0.19 1.01
CA HIS A 21 -24.76 1.08 -0.09
C HIS A 21 -23.44 1.81 0.16
N LEU A 22 -23.20 2.30 1.38
CA LEU A 22 -21.93 2.95 1.74
C LEU A 22 -20.74 1.99 1.71
N VAL A 23 -20.89 0.75 2.18
CA VAL A 23 -19.81 -0.25 2.13
C VAL A 23 -19.51 -0.65 0.69
N ARG A 24 -20.54 -0.86 -0.15
CA ARG A 24 -20.35 -1.13 -1.58
C ARG A 24 -19.69 0.07 -2.29
N ALA A 25 -20.13 1.29 -1.99
CA ALA A 25 -19.52 2.51 -2.53
C ALA A 25 -18.06 2.65 -2.09
N GLY A 26 -17.75 2.37 -0.81
CA GLY A 26 -16.38 2.38 -0.29
C GLY A 26 -15.48 1.34 -0.95
N ILE A 27 -16.00 0.14 -1.25
CA ILE A 27 -15.24 -0.90 -1.98
C ILE A 27 -15.07 -0.53 -3.45
N ILE A 28 -16.09 0.03 -4.11
CA ILE A 28 -15.98 0.53 -5.49
C ILE A 28 -14.94 1.65 -5.54
N MET A 29 -14.97 2.57 -4.59
CA MET A 29 -13.99 3.64 -4.45
C MET A 29 -12.60 3.08 -4.18
N GLN A 30 -12.44 2.12 -3.27
CA GLN A 30 -11.16 1.48 -2.99
C GLN A 30 -10.62 0.77 -4.23
N LYS A 31 -11.47 0.05 -4.97
CA LYS A 31 -11.10 -0.57 -6.24
C LYS A 31 -10.68 0.49 -7.26
N ALA A 32 -11.47 1.55 -7.43
CA ALA A 32 -11.15 2.67 -8.31
C ALA A 32 -9.82 3.33 -7.92
N ILE A 33 -9.55 3.54 -6.63
CA ILE A 33 -8.28 4.08 -6.13
C ILE A 33 -7.14 3.12 -6.40
N THR A 34 -7.28 1.82 -6.12
CA THR A 34 -6.20 0.84 -6.36
C THR A 34 -5.89 0.67 -7.84
N THR A 35 -6.92 0.62 -8.68
CA THR A 35 -6.78 0.60 -10.14
C THR A 35 -6.17 1.91 -10.63
N ALA A 36 -6.67 3.05 -10.18
CA ALA A 36 -6.11 4.36 -10.51
C ALA A 36 -4.66 4.47 -10.07
N LEU A 37 -4.29 4.01 -8.88
CA LEU A 37 -2.93 4.03 -8.36
C LEU A 37 -2.01 3.15 -9.22
N SER A 38 -2.45 1.94 -9.57
CA SER A 38 -1.69 1.05 -10.46
C SER A 38 -1.55 1.62 -11.87
N SER A 39 -2.62 2.19 -12.42
CA SER A 39 -2.64 2.87 -13.71
C SER A 39 -1.76 4.12 -13.70
N MET A 40 -1.83 4.93 -12.65
CA MET A 40 -0.98 6.12 -12.45
C MET A 40 0.48 5.72 -12.34
N GLN A 41 0.83 4.67 -11.60
CA GLN A 41 2.21 4.19 -11.54
C GLN A 41 2.74 3.79 -12.93
N THR A 42 1.88 3.16 -13.74
CA THR A 42 2.21 2.83 -15.14
C THR A 42 2.35 4.08 -16.01
N LEU A 43 1.39 4.99 -15.91
CA LEU A 43 1.35 6.23 -16.69
C LEU A 43 2.51 7.16 -16.34
N VAL A 44 2.81 7.32 -15.05
CA VAL A 44 3.95 8.10 -14.56
C VAL A 44 5.25 7.54 -15.14
N ARG A 45 5.43 6.22 -15.11
CA ARG A 45 6.61 5.58 -15.70
C ARG A 45 6.72 5.79 -17.21
N ALA A 46 5.61 5.72 -17.94
CA ALA A 46 5.57 6.03 -19.37
C ALA A 46 5.85 7.52 -19.63
N SER A 47 5.26 8.40 -18.82
CA SER A 47 5.43 9.85 -18.95
C SER A 47 6.88 10.27 -18.71
N PHE A 48 7.59 9.69 -17.74
CA PHE A 48 9.01 10.00 -17.53
C PHE A 48 9.88 9.60 -18.72
N ALA A 49 9.55 8.50 -19.40
CA ALA A 49 10.29 8.08 -20.59
C ALA A 49 10.21 9.12 -21.73
N VAL A 50 9.11 9.88 -21.80
CA VAL A 50 8.87 10.91 -22.81
C VAL A 50 9.32 12.29 -22.32
N MET A 51 9.00 12.62 -21.06
CA MET A 51 9.25 13.93 -20.48
C MET A 51 10.73 14.22 -20.28
N ILE A 52 11.56 13.21 -19.95
CA ILE A 52 12.99 13.44 -19.72
C ILE A 52 13.68 13.97 -21.00
N PRO A 53 13.58 13.30 -22.16
CA PRO A 53 14.10 13.86 -23.41
C PRO A 53 13.50 15.22 -23.75
N ALA A 54 12.17 15.38 -23.65
CA ALA A 54 11.52 16.65 -23.97
C ALA A 54 12.03 17.81 -23.11
N THR A 55 12.18 17.59 -21.81
CA THR A 55 12.69 18.59 -20.86
C THR A 55 14.15 18.94 -21.15
N LEU A 56 14.98 17.96 -21.53
CA LEU A 56 16.37 18.23 -21.92
C LEU A 56 16.44 19.07 -23.20
N THR A 57 15.61 18.76 -24.19
CA THR A 57 15.49 19.57 -25.41
C THR A 57 15.05 21.00 -25.09
N ASP A 58 14.07 21.17 -24.21
CA ASP A 58 13.58 22.50 -23.83
C ASP A 58 14.62 23.30 -23.03
N ILE A 59 15.34 22.66 -22.10
CA ILE A 59 16.47 23.27 -21.39
C ILE A 59 17.54 23.70 -22.39
N ALA A 60 17.87 22.85 -23.35
CA ALA A 60 18.92 23.15 -24.31
C ALA A 60 18.55 24.33 -25.23
N LYS A 61 17.30 24.42 -25.69
CA LYS A 61 16.79 25.57 -26.45
C LYS A 61 16.90 26.89 -25.68
N LEU A 62 16.82 26.85 -24.35
CA LEU A 62 16.95 28.05 -23.51
C LEU A 62 18.41 28.49 -23.34
N HIS A 63 19.37 27.59 -23.50
CA HIS A 63 20.79 27.86 -23.24
C HIS A 63 21.64 28.00 -24.51
N THR A 64 21.20 27.46 -25.64
CA THR A 64 21.95 27.48 -26.90
C THR A 64 21.02 27.77 -28.08
N SER A 65 21.47 28.62 -29.00
CA SER A 65 20.74 28.97 -30.24
C SER A 65 20.84 27.89 -31.33
N GLU A 66 21.70 26.89 -31.13
CA GLU A 66 21.95 25.77 -32.04
C GLU A 66 21.15 24.53 -31.63
N SER A 67 20.90 23.63 -32.59
CA SER A 67 20.26 22.34 -32.33
C SER A 67 21.14 21.50 -31.41
N PHE A 68 20.71 21.36 -30.15
CA PHE A 68 21.38 20.49 -29.18
C PHE A 68 20.97 19.04 -29.41
N GLU A 69 21.86 18.29 -30.05
CA GLU A 69 21.74 16.84 -30.20
C GLU A 69 22.30 16.15 -28.97
N PHE A 70 21.55 15.19 -28.43
CA PHE A 70 21.97 14.42 -27.28
C PHE A 70 21.40 13.00 -27.32
N ASP A 71 22.18 12.09 -26.74
CA ASP A 71 21.77 10.70 -26.49
C ASP A 71 21.62 10.45 -25.00
N ILE A 72 20.59 9.71 -24.63
CA ILE A 72 20.43 9.20 -23.27
C ILE A 72 20.66 7.69 -23.26
N LEU A 73 21.69 7.26 -22.53
CA LEU A 73 22.11 5.87 -22.45
C LEU A 73 22.05 5.37 -21.00
N HIS A 74 21.80 4.09 -20.80
CA HIS A 74 21.82 3.47 -19.46
C HIS A 74 23.24 3.19 -19.00
N SER A 75 23.53 3.46 -17.73
CA SER A 75 24.79 3.06 -17.08
C SER A 75 24.63 1.73 -16.34
N PRO A 76 25.61 0.81 -16.42
CA PRO A 76 26.87 0.93 -17.15
C PRO A 76 26.83 0.43 -18.62
N THR A 77 25.70 -0.08 -19.12
CA THR A 77 25.68 -0.90 -20.35
C THR A 77 25.58 -0.12 -21.68
N LEU A 78 25.46 1.20 -21.67
CA LEU A 78 25.31 2.08 -22.85
C LEU A 78 24.10 1.76 -23.75
N ILE A 79 23.09 1.09 -23.20
CA ILE A 79 21.85 0.77 -23.93
C ILE A 79 20.95 2.01 -23.96
N PRO A 80 20.28 2.33 -25.09
CA PRO A 80 19.38 3.47 -25.17
C PRO A 80 18.29 3.48 -24.09
N PHE A 81 18.07 4.65 -23.49
CA PHE A 81 16.93 4.90 -22.62
C PHE A 81 15.62 4.86 -23.42
N PRO A 82 14.50 4.30 -22.89
CA PRO A 82 14.24 3.85 -21.52
C PRO A 82 14.35 2.34 -21.28
N LEU A 83 14.96 1.56 -22.18
CA LEU A 83 14.80 0.10 -22.22
C LEU A 83 15.09 -0.63 -20.90
N LEU A 84 16.25 -0.37 -20.27
CA LEU A 84 16.58 -1.01 -18.98
C LEU A 84 15.82 -0.44 -17.79
N TRP A 85 15.36 0.81 -17.87
CA TRP A 85 14.51 1.40 -16.82
C TRP A 85 13.24 0.57 -16.61
N TRP A 86 12.71 0.03 -17.71
CA TRP A 86 11.49 -0.75 -17.68
C TRP A 86 11.62 -2.10 -17.00
N SER A 87 12.79 -2.72 -17.03
CA SER A 87 13.07 -3.99 -16.36
C SER A 87 13.59 -3.79 -14.93
N PHE A 88 14.12 -2.60 -14.62
CA PHE A 88 14.72 -2.29 -13.32
C PHE A 88 13.71 -2.28 -12.17
N ILE A 89 12.51 -1.77 -12.40
CA ILE A 89 11.41 -1.81 -11.42
C ILE A 89 10.39 -2.85 -11.87
N ARG A 90 10.45 -4.04 -11.26
CA ARG A 90 9.54 -5.14 -11.58
C ARG A 90 8.19 -4.94 -10.90
N PRO A 91 7.07 -5.15 -11.60
CA PRO A 91 5.76 -5.19 -10.96
C PRO A 91 5.72 -6.39 -10.00
N ARG A 92 5.25 -6.13 -8.79
CA ARG A 92 4.85 -7.14 -7.80
C ARG A 92 3.35 -7.20 -7.73
N HIS A 93 2.85 -8.26 -7.12
CA HIS A 93 1.46 -8.36 -6.75
C HIS A 93 1.31 -9.07 -5.41
N THR A 94 0.14 -8.94 -4.81
CA THR A 94 -0.23 -9.54 -3.50
C THR A 94 -0.13 -11.07 -3.42
N GLY A 95 0.34 -11.75 -4.46
CA GLY A 95 0.58 -13.20 -4.47
C GLY A 95 2.05 -13.59 -4.55
N ASN A 96 2.96 -12.63 -4.78
CA ASN A 96 4.40 -12.87 -4.90
C ASN A 96 5.23 -11.81 -4.17
N ASP A 97 4.61 -11.11 -3.20
CA ASP A 97 5.22 -9.98 -2.50
C ASP A 97 5.56 -10.26 -1.04
N GLU A 98 5.56 -11.52 -0.61
CA GLU A 98 5.90 -11.92 0.77
C GLU A 98 5.08 -11.16 1.83
N ASP A 99 3.81 -10.90 1.54
CA ASP A 99 2.89 -10.10 2.39
C ASP A 99 3.36 -8.65 2.66
N ALA A 100 4.29 -8.12 1.87
CA ALA A 100 4.85 -6.79 2.08
C ALA A 100 3.78 -5.70 1.99
N LEU A 101 2.90 -5.74 0.97
CA LEU A 101 1.83 -4.76 0.84
C LEU A 101 0.79 -4.91 1.96
N ARG A 102 0.43 -6.15 2.32
CA ARG A 102 -0.52 -6.43 3.42
C ARG A 102 -0.01 -5.84 4.72
N THR A 103 1.26 -6.07 5.04
CA THR A 103 1.90 -5.61 6.27
C THR A 103 1.93 -4.09 6.34
N ARG A 104 2.30 -3.41 5.25
CA ARG A 104 2.29 -1.94 5.19
C ARG A 104 0.87 -1.38 5.35
N MET A 105 -0.11 -1.91 4.61
CA MET A 105 -1.49 -1.42 4.72
C MET A 105 -2.10 -1.66 6.09
N GLN A 106 -1.88 -2.83 6.69
CA GLN A 106 -2.38 -3.14 8.03
C GLN A 106 -1.74 -2.21 9.07
N ALA A 107 -0.45 -1.87 8.92
CA ALA A 107 0.25 -0.91 9.78
C ALA A 107 -0.23 0.53 9.60
N SER A 108 -0.74 0.88 8.42
CA SER A 108 -1.31 2.21 8.12
C SER A 108 -2.75 2.39 8.60
N LEU A 109 -3.42 1.34 9.08
CA LEU A 109 -4.75 1.48 9.67
C LEU A 109 -4.68 2.32 10.94
N ASP A 110 -5.62 3.24 11.11
CA ASP A 110 -5.75 4.01 12.33
C ASP A 110 -6.17 3.11 13.52
N PRO A 111 -5.95 3.54 14.78
CA PRO A 111 -6.27 2.74 15.95
C PRO A 111 -7.72 2.26 16.01
N PHE A 112 -8.67 3.08 15.53
CA PHE A 112 -10.08 2.70 15.49
C PHE A 112 -10.34 1.65 14.40
N SER A 113 -9.73 1.74 13.23
CA SER A 113 -9.86 0.68 12.21
C SER A 113 -9.29 -0.66 12.69
N GLN A 114 -8.19 -0.65 13.45
CA GLN A 114 -7.57 -1.86 14.00
C GLN A 114 -8.37 -2.46 15.17
N HIS A 115 -8.77 -1.63 16.14
CA HIS A 115 -9.41 -2.06 17.39
C HIS A 115 -10.55 -1.10 17.78
N ARG A 116 -11.80 -1.56 17.70
CA ARG A 116 -13.02 -0.87 18.16
C ARG A 116 -13.61 -1.53 19.39
N THR A 117 -12.76 -1.78 20.39
CA THR A 117 -13.12 -2.53 21.59
C THR A 117 -13.21 -1.61 22.78
N TYR A 118 -14.41 -1.52 23.37
CA TYR A 118 -14.67 -0.73 24.56
C TYR A 118 -15.90 -1.26 25.32
N SER A 119 -15.99 -0.90 26.60
CA SER A 119 -17.18 -1.13 27.42
C SER A 119 -18.08 0.11 27.36
N TRP A 120 -19.30 -0.01 26.85
CA TRP A 120 -20.30 1.07 26.91
C TRP A 120 -20.87 1.27 28.30
N PHE A 121 -20.86 0.21 29.11
CA PHE A 121 -21.41 0.23 30.45
C PHE A 121 -20.73 -0.85 31.28
N ASP A 122 -20.28 -0.51 32.48
CA ASP A 122 -19.72 -1.45 33.44
C ASP A 122 -20.25 -1.07 34.83
N PHE A 123 -21.23 -1.82 35.34
CA PHE A 123 -21.75 -1.61 36.68
C PHE A 123 -22.15 -2.94 37.33
N PHE A 124 -21.49 -3.26 38.44
CA PHE A 124 -21.76 -4.42 39.30
C PHE A 124 -21.82 -5.75 38.54
N ALA A 125 -23.03 -6.22 38.23
CA ALA A 125 -23.32 -7.50 37.59
C ALA A 125 -23.65 -7.37 36.10
N LEU A 126 -23.46 -6.19 35.51
CA LEU A 126 -23.83 -5.89 34.13
C LEU A 126 -22.66 -5.22 33.40
N LYS A 127 -22.27 -5.78 32.25
CA LYS A 127 -21.34 -5.12 31.32
C LYS A 127 -21.89 -5.14 29.90
N ILE A 128 -21.69 -4.06 29.16
CA ILE A 128 -22.02 -4.01 27.73
C ILE A 128 -20.70 -3.82 26.98
N ILE A 129 -20.25 -4.87 26.30
CA ILE A 129 -18.96 -4.87 25.62
C ILE A 129 -19.20 -4.85 24.11
N LYS A 130 -18.69 -3.81 23.46
CA LYS A 130 -18.57 -3.76 22.02
C LYS A 130 -17.14 -4.11 21.64
N THR A 131 -17.00 -4.98 20.65
CA THR A 131 -15.72 -5.29 20.01
C THR A 131 -15.84 -5.17 18.51
N GLY A 132 -14.71 -4.98 17.85
CA GLY A 132 -14.65 -5.02 16.40
C GLY A 132 -13.31 -4.57 15.85
N GLY A 133 -13.14 -4.80 14.56
CA GLY A 133 -11.93 -4.40 13.85
C GLY A 133 -11.99 -4.77 12.39
N THR A 134 -10.94 -4.40 11.68
CA THR A 134 -10.78 -4.67 10.25
C THR A 134 -9.45 -5.37 10.00
N GLU A 135 -9.48 -6.44 9.22
CA GLU A 135 -8.30 -7.20 8.82
C GLU A 135 -8.25 -7.38 7.31
N ILE A 136 -7.01 -7.42 6.80
CA ILE A 136 -6.72 -7.77 5.42
C ILE A 136 -6.17 -9.20 5.39
N ARG A 137 -6.78 -10.06 4.59
CA ARG A 137 -6.27 -11.42 4.30
C ARG A 137 -5.84 -11.53 2.84
N VAL A 138 -4.77 -12.28 2.60
CA VAL A 138 -4.31 -12.65 1.27
C VAL A 138 -4.57 -14.14 1.12
N ASP A 139 -5.32 -14.56 0.10
CA ASP A 139 -5.50 -15.99 -0.17
C ASP A 139 -4.31 -16.61 -0.91
N GLN A 140 -4.31 -17.94 -1.06
CA GLN A 140 -3.25 -18.67 -1.78
C GLN A 140 -3.11 -18.25 -3.25
N ARG A 141 -4.14 -17.63 -3.84
CA ARG A 141 -4.11 -17.07 -5.19
C ARG A 141 -3.66 -15.61 -5.19
N GLY A 142 -3.20 -15.08 -4.06
CA GLY A 142 -2.78 -13.70 -3.91
C GLY A 142 -3.92 -12.70 -4.04
N ARG A 143 -5.18 -13.09 -3.84
CA ARG A 143 -6.30 -12.13 -3.83
C ARG A 143 -6.41 -11.55 -2.43
N TRP A 144 -6.59 -10.24 -2.39
CA TRP A 144 -6.83 -9.50 -1.16
C TRP A 144 -8.29 -9.53 -0.79
N HIS A 145 -8.54 -9.82 0.48
CA HIS A 145 -9.86 -9.88 1.07
C HIS A 145 -9.90 -8.98 2.29
N TRP A 146 -10.70 -7.92 2.22
CA TRP A 146 -11.09 -7.14 3.37
C TRP A 146 -12.13 -7.89 4.18
N GLN A 147 -11.89 -7.95 5.48
CA GLN A 147 -12.77 -8.57 6.45
C GLN A 147 -13.01 -7.58 7.58
N GLY A 148 -14.27 -7.35 7.91
CA GLY A 148 -14.70 -6.56 9.04
C GLY A 148 -15.62 -7.40 9.91
N LEU A 149 -15.40 -7.30 11.22
CA LEU A 149 -16.22 -7.95 12.22
C LEU A 149 -16.49 -6.95 13.34
N ASP A 150 -17.76 -6.78 13.66
CA ASP A 150 -18.23 -5.98 14.78
C ASP A 150 -19.22 -6.83 15.59
N THR A 151 -19.04 -6.87 16.91
CA THR A 151 -19.94 -7.58 17.82
C THR A 151 -20.26 -6.73 19.05
N LEU A 152 -21.45 -6.96 19.60
CA LEU A 152 -21.98 -6.30 20.79
C LEU A 152 -22.64 -7.36 21.66
N SER A 153 -22.15 -7.52 22.88
CA SER A 153 -22.71 -8.47 23.83
C SER A 153 -22.97 -7.81 25.18
N LEU A 154 -24.06 -8.22 25.80
CA LEU A 154 -24.38 -7.98 27.19
C LEU A 154 -23.77 -9.10 28.03
N HIS A 155 -23.05 -8.75 29.08
CA HIS A 155 -22.45 -9.70 30.01
C HIS A 155 -23.14 -9.55 31.35
N LEU A 156 -23.77 -10.63 31.80
CA LEU A 156 -24.44 -10.68 33.10
C LEU A 156 -23.62 -11.54 34.04
N ARG A 157 -23.37 -11.05 35.25
CA ARG A 157 -22.78 -11.86 36.31
C ARG A 157 -23.87 -12.76 36.89
N ALA A 158 -23.79 -14.05 36.58
CA ALA A 158 -24.62 -15.08 37.18
C ALA A 158 -23.74 -15.95 38.07
N PHE A 159 -23.97 -15.91 39.38
CA PHE A 159 -23.11 -16.57 40.37
C PHE A 159 -21.63 -16.14 40.25
N TRP A 160 -20.73 -17.10 40.02
CA TRP A 160 -19.28 -16.95 39.94
C TRP A 160 -18.76 -16.66 38.53
N SER A 161 -19.63 -16.62 37.50
CA SER A 161 -19.21 -16.47 36.10
C SER A 161 -19.98 -15.38 35.36
N TRP A 162 -19.34 -14.81 34.34
CA TRP A 162 -19.98 -13.91 33.39
C TRP A 162 -20.65 -14.74 32.29
N GLN A 163 -21.93 -14.47 32.07
CA GLN A 163 -22.72 -15.05 30.99
C GLN A 163 -22.85 -14.02 29.89
N GLU A 164 -22.37 -14.38 28.69
CA GLU A 164 -22.53 -13.56 27.50
C GLU A 164 -23.92 -13.77 26.88
N LEU A 165 -24.64 -12.68 26.68
CA LEU A 165 -25.87 -12.58 25.89
C LEU A 165 -25.56 -11.73 24.65
N PRO A 166 -25.39 -12.35 23.47
CA PRO A 166 -25.16 -11.62 22.23
C PRO A 166 -26.38 -10.73 21.91
N TRP A 167 -26.12 -9.46 21.57
CA TRP A 167 -27.16 -8.47 21.29
C TRP A 167 -27.08 -7.97 19.85
N GLY A 168 -25.88 -7.79 19.29
CA GLY A 168 -25.74 -7.39 17.90
C GLY A 168 -24.46 -7.88 17.25
N GLU A 169 -24.56 -8.19 15.97
CA GLU A 169 -23.44 -8.65 15.17
C GLU A 169 -23.43 -8.02 13.77
N GLY A 170 -22.23 -7.93 13.22
CA GLY A 170 -22.00 -7.56 11.83
C GLY A 170 -20.69 -8.15 11.35
N ALA A 171 -20.76 -9.17 10.49
CA ALA A 171 -19.63 -9.65 9.72
C ALA A 171 -19.81 -9.26 8.24
N ARG A 172 -18.76 -8.65 7.68
CA ARG A 172 -18.69 -8.19 6.30
C ARG A 172 -17.38 -8.69 5.72
N GLN A 173 -17.46 -9.48 4.65
CA GLN A 173 -16.26 -10.13 4.11
C GLN A 173 -16.28 -10.24 2.60
N GLN A 174 -15.07 -10.38 2.03
CA GLN A 174 -14.86 -10.77 0.63
C GLN A 174 -14.54 -12.26 0.45
N GLN A 175 -14.00 -12.89 1.50
CA GLN A 175 -13.86 -14.33 1.64
C GLN A 175 -14.40 -14.77 2.99
N ARG A 176 -15.12 -15.90 3.00
CA ARG A 176 -15.72 -16.49 4.19
C ARG A 176 -14.68 -16.57 5.31
N ILE A 177 -15.04 -16.03 6.47
CA ILE A 177 -14.23 -16.15 7.68
C ILE A 177 -14.60 -17.49 8.31
N ASN A 178 -13.62 -18.39 8.41
CA ASN A 178 -13.79 -19.72 9.00
C ASN A 178 -13.15 -19.79 10.38
N ASP A 179 -11.95 -19.22 10.52
CA ASP A 179 -11.18 -19.23 11.76
C ASP A 179 -10.83 -17.81 12.19
N ILE A 180 -11.01 -17.53 13.48
CA ILE A 180 -10.71 -16.24 14.10
C ILE A 180 -9.78 -16.48 15.29
N SER A 181 -8.62 -15.82 15.28
CA SER A 181 -7.71 -15.87 16.43
C SER A 181 -8.26 -15.03 17.58
N ARG A 182 -7.85 -15.33 18.83
CA ARG A 182 -8.28 -14.53 20.00
C ARG A 182 -7.90 -13.06 19.94
N ALA A 183 -6.85 -12.72 19.19
CA ALA A 183 -6.39 -11.34 19.01
C ALA A 183 -7.08 -10.62 17.83
N ALA A 184 -7.74 -11.36 16.94
CA ALA A 184 -8.30 -10.82 15.72
C ALA A 184 -9.51 -9.91 15.97
N PHE A 185 -9.75 -8.99 15.03
CA PHE A 185 -10.89 -8.07 15.01
C PHE A 185 -11.15 -7.38 16.38
N GLY A 186 -10.13 -6.76 16.95
CA GLY A 186 -10.26 -6.10 18.24
C GLY A 186 -10.42 -7.05 19.43
N LYS A 187 -9.95 -8.30 19.33
CA LYS A 187 -10.16 -9.36 20.33
C LYS A 187 -11.63 -9.77 20.48
N SER A 188 -12.41 -9.70 19.41
CA SER A 188 -13.84 -10.04 19.44
C SER A 188 -14.10 -11.47 19.94
N GLN A 189 -13.25 -12.44 19.54
CA GLN A 189 -13.37 -13.83 19.98
C GLN A 189 -13.05 -14.02 21.48
N GLN A 190 -12.29 -13.11 22.09
CA GLN A 190 -11.95 -13.18 23.51
C GLN A 190 -13.08 -12.64 24.39
N PHE A 191 -13.67 -11.50 24.01
CA PHE A 191 -14.68 -10.83 24.83
C PHE A 191 -16.11 -11.25 24.50
N ASN A 192 -16.41 -11.54 23.23
CA ASN A 192 -17.77 -11.78 22.75
C ASN A 192 -17.85 -13.07 21.88
N PRO A 193 -17.41 -14.24 22.37
CA PRO A 193 -17.33 -15.47 21.57
C PRO A 193 -18.68 -15.94 21.01
N ARG A 194 -19.80 -15.78 21.73
CA ARG A 194 -21.13 -16.16 21.23
C ARG A 194 -21.60 -15.24 20.11
N ALA A 195 -21.43 -13.92 20.27
CA ALA A 195 -21.77 -12.97 19.20
C ALA A 195 -20.89 -13.17 17.95
N VAL A 196 -19.62 -13.56 18.11
CA VAL A 196 -18.77 -13.92 16.97
C VAL A 196 -19.31 -15.16 16.24
N SER A 197 -19.71 -16.20 16.97
CA SER A 197 -20.33 -17.37 16.35
C SER A 197 -21.57 -17.00 15.54
N TRP A 198 -22.42 -16.11 16.08
CA TRP A 198 -23.58 -15.59 15.34
C TRP A 198 -23.16 -14.81 14.10
N ALA A 199 -22.19 -13.89 14.24
CA ALA A 199 -21.67 -13.09 13.14
C ALA A 199 -21.11 -13.96 12.00
N LEU A 200 -20.40 -15.04 12.33
CA LEU A 200 -19.86 -15.99 11.36
C LEU A 200 -20.97 -16.78 10.65
N ASN A 201 -22.07 -17.07 11.33
CA ASN A 201 -23.23 -17.74 10.73
C ASN A 201 -24.04 -16.79 9.83
N THR A 202 -24.07 -15.49 10.16
CA THR A 202 -24.83 -14.46 9.43
C THR A 202 -23.94 -13.59 8.52
N GLN A 203 -22.72 -14.03 8.25
CA GLN A 203 -21.74 -13.24 7.51
C GLN A 203 -22.24 -12.93 6.10
N ARG A 204 -22.09 -11.66 5.68
CA ARG A 204 -22.47 -11.24 4.33
C ARG A 204 -21.23 -11.10 3.45
N THR A 205 -21.22 -11.85 2.35
CA THR A 205 -20.22 -11.68 1.28
C THR A 205 -20.55 -10.42 0.50
N ILE A 206 -19.60 -9.49 0.40
CA ILE A 206 -19.84 -8.22 -0.29
C ILE A 206 -19.37 -8.30 -1.75
N GLN A 207 -18.15 -8.80 -2.01
CA GLN A 207 -17.57 -9.00 -3.35
C GLN A 207 -16.41 -10.01 -3.28
N SER A 208 -15.93 -10.51 -4.42
CA SER A 208 -14.71 -11.31 -4.47
C SER A 208 -13.46 -10.43 -4.33
N GLY A 209 -12.46 -10.93 -3.61
CA GLY A 209 -11.16 -10.28 -3.52
C GLY A 209 -10.46 -10.14 -4.87
N GLN A 210 -9.58 -9.16 -4.97
CA GLN A 210 -8.80 -8.88 -6.18
C GLN A 210 -7.30 -8.96 -5.90
N ARG A 211 -6.53 -9.30 -6.94
CA ARG A 211 -5.07 -9.22 -6.89
C ARG A 211 -4.67 -7.77 -7.16
N ILE A 212 -3.82 -7.21 -6.30
CA ILE A 212 -3.31 -5.86 -6.49
C ILE A 212 -1.92 -5.93 -7.08
N TYR A 213 -1.70 -5.14 -8.13
CA TYR A 213 -0.42 -5.00 -8.80
C TYR A 213 0.18 -3.64 -8.43
N TYR A 214 1.46 -3.64 -8.12
CA TYR A 214 2.17 -2.43 -7.68
C TYR A 214 3.66 -2.59 -7.93
N PHE A 215 4.40 -1.50 -7.95
CA PHE A 215 5.85 -1.55 -8.05
C PHE A 215 6.48 -1.49 -6.66
N ASP A 216 7.40 -2.40 -6.36
CA ASP A 216 8.15 -2.38 -5.10
C ASP A 216 9.59 -2.84 -5.29
N ARG A 217 10.46 -2.14 -4.56
CA ARG A 217 11.86 -2.48 -4.37
C ARG A 217 12.21 -2.14 -2.93
N PRO A 218 11.98 -3.08 -1.99
CA PRO A 218 12.02 -2.79 -0.55
C PRO A 218 13.43 -2.49 -0.02
N GLN A 219 14.46 -2.91 -0.76
CA GLN A 219 15.86 -2.69 -0.44
C GLN A 219 16.59 -2.30 -1.72
N LEU A 220 16.57 -1.00 -2.02
CA LEU A 220 17.33 -0.46 -3.13
C LEU A 220 18.69 -0.03 -2.58
N ALA A 221 19.73 -0.83 -2.81
CA ALA A 221 21.09 -0.39 -2.50
C ALA A 221 21.39 0.84 -3.35
N THR A 222 21.68 1.98 -2.73
CA THR A 222 21.84 3.27 -3.42
C THR A 222 22.90 3.18 -4.53
N GLU A 223 23.93 2.36 -4.35
CA GLU A 223 24.99 2.10 -5.34
C GLU A 223 24.52 1.34 -6.57
N LYS A 224 23.42 0.58 -6.45
CA LYS A 224 22.77 -0.15 -7.56
C LYS A 224 21.58 0.63 -8.14
N SER A 225 21.45 1.90 -7.78
CA SER A 225 20.42 2.77 -8.33
C SER A 225 20.63 2.96 -9.83
N PRO A 226 19.55 3.10 -10.61
CA PRO A 226 19.67 3.29 -12.02
C PRO A 226 20.33 4.65 -12.27
N SER A 227 21.25 4.67 -13.23
CA SER A 227 21.94 5.88 -13.68
C SER A 227 21.90 5.93 -15.20
N VAL A 228 21.95 7.14 -15.74
CA VAL A 228 21.95 7.42 -17.16
C VAL A 228 23.17 8.26 -17.52
N PHE A 229 23.72 8.00 -18.69
CA PHE A 229 24.62 8.92 -19.36
C PHE A 229 23.80 9.86 -20.25
N VAL A 230 24.19 11.12 -20.29
CA VAL A 230 23.75 12.10 -21.27
C VAL A 230 24.99 12.48 -22.07
N ARG A 231 24.98 12.14 -23.36
CA ARG A 231 26.06 12.43 -24.31
C ARG A 231 25.60 13.53 -25.26
N SER A 232 26.47 14.51 -25.53
CA SER A 232 26.27 15.52 -26.57
C SER A 232 27.63 15.87 -27.18
N GLY A 233 27.84 15.48 -28.43
CA GLY A 233 29.17 15.51 -29.05
C GLY A 233 30.20 14.76 -28.21
N SER A 234 31.33 15.41 -27.90
CA SER A 234 32.40 14.86 -27.05
C SER A 234 32.15 15.00 -25.54
N ALA A 235 31.08 15.67 -25.13
CA ALA A 235 30.75 15.85 -23.71
C ALA A 235 29.85 14.72 -23.21
N VAL A 236 30.23 14.11 -22.08
CA VAL A 236 29.44 13.07 -21.41
C VAL A 236 29.27 13.41 -19.94
N ALA A 237 28.02 13.38 -19.48
CA ALA A 237 27.65 13.50 -18.07
C ALA A 237 26.95 12.22 -17.59
N LYS A 238 27.13 11.86 -16.31
CA LYS A 238 26.41 10.76 -15.66
C LYS A 238 25.50 11.32 -14.58
N ALA A 239 24.23 10.92 -14.62
CA ALA A 239 23.23 11.28 -13.63
C ALA A 239 22.61 10.03 -13.03
N GLY A 240 22.35 10.05 -11.73
CA GLY A 240 21.67 8.97 -11.02
C GLY A 240 20.75 9.51 -9.95
N VAL A 241 20.25 8.61 -9.09
CA VAL A 241 19.46 8.97 -7.92
C VAL A 241 20.20 8.55 -6.65
N ARG A 242 20.05 9.37 -5.60
CA ARG A 242 20.46 8.98 -4.25
C ARG A 242 19.26 9.07 -3.31
N PHE A 243 19.30 8.26 -2.27
CA PHE A 243 18.35 8.30 -1.17
C PHE A 243 19.03 8.97 0.02
N TYR A 244 18.44 10.06 0.52
CA TYR A 244 18.99 10.78 1.67
C TYR A 244 17.87 11.44 2.47
N ARG A 245 17.75 11.04 3.74
CA ARG A 245 16.84 11.67 4.71
C ARG A 245 17.62 12.61 5.64
N PRO A 246 17.43 13.94 5.55
CA PRO A 246 18.06 14.88 6.47
C PRO A 246 17.51 14.69 7.89
N GLN A 247 18.32 14.16 8.81
CA GLN A 247 17.88 13.91 10.20
C GLN A 247 17.58 15.20 10.97
N SER A 248 18.19 16.32 10.58
CA SER A 248 17.95 17.64 11.19
C SER A 248 16.55 18.20 10.89
N LEU A 249 16.00 17.90 9.71
CA LEU A 249 14.68 18.39 9.29
C LEU A 249 13.57 17.36 9.48
N PHE A 250 13.90 16.08 9.30
CA PHE A 250 12.95 14.98 9.34
C PHE A 250 13.37 13.91 10.35
N ALA A 251 13.64 14.33 11.59
CA ALA A 251 13.94 13.42 12.69
C ALA A 251 12.78 12.45 12.93
N ARG A 252 13.11 11.21 13.33
CA ARG A 252 12.12 10.22 13.76
C ARG A 252 12.15 10.07 15.27
N ALA A 253 10.99 10.06 15.90
CA ALA A 253 10.86 9.79 17.34
C ALA A 253 11.26 8.35 17.73
N ASP A 254 11.17 7.40 16.78
CA ASP A 254 11.44 5.99 17.02
C ASP A 254 12.91 5.57 16.75
N ASN A 255 13.78 6.51 16.38
CA ASN A 255 15.20 6.29 16.06
C ASN A 255 15.48 5.17 15.03
N ARG A 256 14.47 4.79 14.22
CA ARG A 256 14.66 3.74 13.20
C ARG A 256 15.27 4.32 11.93
N VAL A 257 16.28 3.63 11.39
CA VAL A 257 16.84 3.96 10.08
C VAL A 257 15.83 3.61 8.99
N GLU A 258 15.47 4.61 8.19
CA GLU A 258 14.62 4.39 7.03
C GLU A 258 15.45 3.88 5.85
N LYS A 259 14.93 2.87 5.14
CA LYS A 259 15.60 2.27 3.99
C LYS A 259 15.09 2.87 2.70
N ALA A 260 15.99 3.01 1.72
CA ALA A 260 15.68 3.38 0.36
C ALA A 260 14.66 2.40 -0.26
N ASN A 261 13.48 2.92 -0.61
CA ASN A 261 12.39 2.19 -1.25
C ASN A 261 11.54 3.14 -2.10
N LEU A 262 10.72 2.60 -3.00
CA LEU A 262 9.95 3.38 -3.98
C LEU A 262 8.78 4.19 -3.38
N PHE A 263 8.41 3.95 -2.13
CA PHE A 263 7.37 4.71 -1.44
C PHE A 263 7.93 5.90 -0.66
N ASN A 264 9.25 6.01 -0.58
CA ASN A 264 9.88 7.07 0.18
C ASN A 264 9.98 8.36 -0.66
N PRO A 265 9.61 9.54 -0.12
CA PRO A 265 9.75 10.81 -0.84
C PRO A 265 11.19 11.36 -0.90
N PHE A 266 12.13 10.83 -0.12
CA PHE A 266 13.49 11.37 0.02
C PHE A 266 14.49 10.88 -1.05
N TRP A 267 14.00 10.69 -2.28
CA TRP A 267 14.85 10.47 -3.44
C TRP A 267 15.22 11.80 -4.07
N GLU A 268 16.48 11.95 -4.45
CA GLU A 268 16.98 13.13 -5.14
C GLU A 268 17.86 12.73 -6.32
N GLY A 269 17.84 13.57 -7.37
CA GLY A 269 18.76 13.44 -8.50
C GLY A 269 20.16 13.88 -8.09
N GLN A 270 21.18 13.20 -8.59
CA GLN A 270 22.57 13.54 -8.31
C GLN A 270 23.42 13.36 -9.57
N LEU A 271 24.30 14.32 -9.82
CA LEU A 271 25.41 14.15 -10.76
C LEU A 271 26.43 13.17 -10.19
N GLN A 272 26.85 12.21 -11.01
CA GLN A 272 27.80 11.18 -10.64
C GLN A 272 29.08 11.33 -11.46
N ALA A 273 30.22 11.07 -10.85
CA ALA A 273 31.49 11.05 -11.57
C ALA A 273 31.55 9.84 -12.51
N LEU A 274 32.17 10.02 -13.68
CA LEU A 274 32.48 8.92 -14.60
C LEU A 274 33.60 8.06 -14.01
N THR A 275 33.28 6.79 -13.74
CA THR A 275 34.25 5.79 -13.28
C THR A 275 35.22 5.42 -14.41
N GLN A 276 36.33 4.74 -14.09
CA GLN A 276 37.26 4.25 -15.12
C GLN A 276 36.58 3.30 -16.10
N LEU A 277 35.69 2.42 -15.61
CA LEU A 277 34.92 1.50 -16.44
C LEU A 277 33.98 2.26 -17.38
N ASP A 278 33.28 3.28 -16.86
CA ASP A 278 32.38 4.10 -17.69
C ASP A 278 33.15 4.74 -18.86
N ARG A 279 34.33 5.30 -18.60
CA ARG A 279 35.18 5.94 -19.63
C ARG A 279 35.65 4.93 -20.67
N GLN A 280 36.08 3.74 -20.26
CA GLN A 280 36.51 2.70 -21.19
C GLN A 280 35.38 2.24 -22.11
N LEU A 281 34.16 2.12 -21.58
CA LEU A 281 33.00 1.72 -22.37
C LEU A 281 32.61 2.80 -23.38
N LEU A 282 32.58 4.06 -22.96
CA LEU A 282 32.28 5.20 -23.85
C LEU A 282 33.31 5.33 -24.98
N LEU A 283 34.61 5.27 -24.65
CA LEU A 283 35.69 5.33 -25.65
C LEU A 283 35.62 4.19 -26.67
N ARG A 284 35.23 2.99 -26.21
CA ARG A 284 35.07 1.84 -27.12
C ARG A 284 33.89 2.02 -28.06
N GLN A 285 32.80 2.63 -27.60
CA GLN A 285 31.65 2.93 -28.44
C GLN A 285 31.98 3.97 -29.49
N ASP A 286 32.63 5.08 -29.10
CA ASP A 286 33.02 6.14 -30.04
C ASP A 286 33.96 5.59 -31.13
N ALA A 287 34.92 4.73 -30.76
CA ALA A 287 35.82 4.09 -31.72
C ALA A 287 35.13 3.10 -32.68
N LEU A 288 33.95 2.58 -32.32
CA LEU A 288 33.14 1.75 -33.24
C LEU A 288 32.33 2.62 -34.19
N GLU A 289 31.78 3.73 -33.71
CA GLU A 289 31.03 4.71 -34.52
C GLU A 289 31.94 5.42 -35.56
N ASP A 290 33.23 5.65 -35.24
CA ASP A 290 34.20 6.25 -36.17
C ASP A 290 34.66 5.30 -37.32
N ASN A 291 34.38 4.00 -37.23
CA ASN A 291 34.78 3.00 -38.23
C ASN A 291 33.65 2.59 -39.19
N GLU A 292 32.44 3.13 -39.02
CA GLU A 292 31.29 2.96 -39.92
C GLU A 292 31.15 4.14 -40.90
#